data_AF-A0A3B3DJX6-F1
#
_entry.id   AF-A0A3B3DJX6-F1
#
_cell.length_a   1.000
_cell.length_b   1.000
_cell.length_c   1.000
_cell.angle_alpha   90.00
_cell.angle_beta   90.00
_cell.angle_gamma   90.00
#
_symmetry.space_group_name_H-M   'P 1'
#
loop_
_entity.id
_entity.type
_entity.pdbx_description
1 polymer ?
#
loop_
_entity_poly.entity_id
_entity_poly.type
_entity_poly.pdbx_seq_one_letter_code
_entity_poly.pdbx_strand_id
1 'polypeptide(L)'
;MSGFLLVLCLALWHQGGTAGPDPPGCSSPDAVRAAEEALQQINQDRTSGYILSLNRLYDERGGSVYTLTIDVMETKCHITSKKAWKQCQVKGIGDVPVSKK
;
A
#
# COMPACT_ATOMS: atom_id res chain seq x y z
N MET A 1 41.49 36.25 -10.57
CA MET A 1 41.20 35.27 -9.49
C MET A 1 39.83 35.45 -8.84
N SER A 2 39.31 36.69 -8.69
CA SER A 2 38.00 36.96 -8.07
C SER A 2 36.78 36.44 -8.86
N GLY A 3 36.77 36.57 -10.19
CA GLY A 3 35.63 36.17 -11.02
C GLY A 3 35.35 34.66 -11.07
N PHE A 4 36.37 33.82 -10.92
CA PHE A 4 36.20 32.36 -10.91
C PHE A 4 35.44 31.88 -9.67
N LEU A 5 35.63 32.55 -8.53
CA LEU A 5 34.93 32.24 -7.28
C LEU A 5 33.43 32.56 -7.40
N LEU A 6 33.08 33.66 -8.09
CA LEU A 6 31.68 34.04 -8.32
C LEU A 6 30.96 33.05 -9.25
N VAL A 7 31.64 32.59 -10.31
CA VAL A 7 31.09 31.58 -11.23
C VAL A 7 30.90 30.22 -10.54
N LEU A 8 31.88 29.81 -9.72
CA LEU A 8 31.76 28.58 -8.92
C LEU A 8 30.63 28.68 -7.89
N CYS A 9 30.44 29.83 -7.24
CA CYS A 9 29.31 30.05 -6.35
C CYS A 9 27.97 29.92 -7.09
N LEU A 10 27.79 30.56 -8.25
CA LEU A 10 26.56 30.46 -9.03
C LEU A 10 26.27 29.02 -9.49
N ALA A 11 27.30 28.27 -9.86
CA ALA A 11 27.17 26.85 -10.21
C ALA A 11 26.75 25.99 -9.02
N LEU A 12 27.28 26.24 -7.82
CA LEU A 12 26.89 25.54 -6.60
C LEU A 12 25.44 25.83 -6.18
N TRP A 13 24.94 27.04 -6.46
CA TRP A 13 23.53 27.38 -6.23
C TRP A 13 22.60 26.67 -7.23
N HIS A 14 23.05 26.45 -8.46
CA HIS A 14 22.29 25.70 -9.47
C HIS A 14 22.29 24.18 -9.22
N GLN A 15 23.23 23.70 -8.40
CA GLN A 15 23.32 22.30 -7.95
C GLN A 15 22.56 22.05 -6.65
N GLY A 16 21.69 22.98 -6.21
CA GLY A 16 20.73 22.72 -5.15
C GLY A 16 19.89 21.52 -5.56
N GLY A 17 20.26 20.34 -5.03
CA GLY A 17 19.72 19.07 -5.45
C GLY A 17 18.21 19.12 -5.51
N THR A 18 17.65 18.83 -6.67
CA THR A 18 16.21 18.56 -6.77
C THR A 18 15.96 17.33 -5.93
N ALA A 19 15.51 17.51 -4.69
CA ALA A 19 14.83 16.47 -3.97
C ALA A 19 13.70 16.01 -4.89
N GLY A 20 13.75 14.75 -5.32
CA GLY A 20 12.62 14.14 -6.02
C GLY A 20 11.36 14.31 -5.16
N PRO A 21 10.15 14.28 -5.75
CA PRO A 21 8.92 14.33 -4.98
C PRO A 21 9.02 13.32 -3.84
N ASP A 22 8.70 13.74 -2.61
CA ASP A 22 8.64 12.82 -1.49
C ASP A 22 7.77 11.62 -1.90
N PRO A 23 8.15 10.39 -1.52
CA PRO A 23 7.35 9.23 -1.84
C PRO A 23 5.91 9.48 -1.36
N PRO A 24 4.90 9.23 -2.22
CA PRO A 24 3.53 9.49 -1.86
C PRO A 24 3.22 8.70 -0.59
N GLY A 25 2.74 9.40 0.45
CA GLY A 25 2.49 8.76 1.74
C GLY A 25 1.53 7.57 1.63
N CYS A 26 1.53 6.73 2.65
CA CYS A 26 0.72 5.52 2.73
C CYS A 26 -0.79 5.76 2.51
N SER A 27 -1.28 6.99 2.77
CA SER A 27 -2.68 7.39 2.52
C SER A 27 -2.89 8.08 1.16
N SER A 28 -1.91 8.04 0.26
CA SER A 28 -2.09 8.55 -1.09
C SER A 28 -3.16 7.74 -1.83
N PRO A 29 -3.99 8.39 -2.68
CA PRO A 29 -5.01 7.69 -3.45
C PRO A 29 -4.44 6.55 -4.31
N ASP A 30 -3.21 6.72 -4.81
CA ASP A 30 -2.54 5.71 -5.63
C ASP A 30 -2.08 4.49 -4.80
N ALA A 31 -1.51 4.70 -3.61
CA ALA A 31 -1.17 3.58 -2.73
C ALA A 31 -2.41 2.80 -2.29
N VAL A 32 -3.51 3.49 -1.98
CA VAL A 32 -4.79 2.85 -1.64
C VAL A 32 -5.32 2.03 -2.82
N ARG A 33 -5.33 2.61 -4.04
CA ARG A 33 -5.78 1.90 -5.23
C ARG A 33 -4.94 0.67 -5.53
N ALA A 34 -3.62 0.78 -5.45
CA ALA A 34 -2.72 -0.35 -5.62
C ALA A 34 -2.98 -1.46 -4.58
N ALA A 35 -3.24 -1.09 -3.32
CA ALA A 35 -3.61 -2.05 -2.28
C ALA A 35 -4.95 -2.75 -2.57
N GLU A 36 -5.95 -2.01 -3.05
CA GLU A 36 -7.26 -2.58 -3.42
C GLU A 36 -7.16 -3.55 -4.61
N GLU A 37 -6.38 -3.19 -5.64
CA GLU A 37 -6.11 -4.04 -6.80
C GLU A 37 -5.38 -5.32 -6.39
N ALA A 38 -4.32 -5.19 -5.59
CA ALA A 38 -3.58 -6.34 -5.05
C ALA A 38 -4.47 -7.27 -4.22
N LEU A 39 -5.30 -6.72 -3.33
CA LEU A 39 -6.22 -7.52 -2.52
C LEU A 39 -7.29 -8.23 -3.38
N GLN A 40 -7.76 -7.58 -4.44
CA GLN A 40 -8.70 -8.20 -5.37
C GLN A 40 -8.07 -9.40 -6.07
N GLN A 41 -6.82 -9.27 -6.53
CA GLN A 41 -6.09 -10.38 -7.15
C GLN A 41 -5.84 -11.52 -6.17
N ILE A 42 -5.41 -11.22 -4.94
CA ILE A 42 -5.25 -12.23 -3.86
C ILE A 42 -6.55 -13.01 -3.65
N ASN A 43 -7.70 -12.34 -3.60
CA ASN A 43 -9.00 -13.00 -3.43
C ASN A 43 -9.40 -13.85 -4.64
N GLN A 44 -8.97 -13.50 -5.86
CA GLN A 44 -9.22 -14.28 -7.07
C GLN A 44 -8.36 -15.55 -7.14
N ASP A 45 -7.11 -15.47 -6.69
CA ASP A 45 -6.15 -16.57 -6.76
C ASP A 45 -6.36 -17.61 -5.66
N ARG A 46 -7.03 -17.24 -4.56
CA ARG A 46 -7.32 -18.14 -3.45
C ARG A 46 -8.37 -19.20 -3.82
N THR A 47 -8.05 -20.45 -3.51
CA THR A 47 -8.91 -21.62 -3.77
C THR A 47 -9.67 -22.14 -2.55
N SER A 48 -9.46 -21.56 -1.36
CA SER A 48 -10.22 -21.90 -0.15
C SER A 48 -10.35 -20.76 0.86
N GLY A 49 -11.34 -20.91 1.75
CA GLY A 49 -11.58 -20.02 2.87
C GLY A 49 -12.59 -18.91 2.59
N TYR A 50 -12.42 -17.79 3.27
CA TYR A 50 -13.30 -16.64 3.17
C TYR A 50 -12.63 -15.51 2.41
N ILE A 51 -13.45 -14.67 1.77
CA ILE A 51 -13.00 -13.46 1.09
C ILE A 51 -12.37 -12.53 2.14
N LEU A 52 -11.21 -11.97 1.80
CA LEU A 52 -10.47 -11.03 2.62
C LEU A 52 -10.91 -9.58 2.34
N SER A 53 -11.02 -8.78 3.40
CA SER A 53 -11.18 -7.33 3.33
C SER A 53 -9.89 -6.61 3.73
N LEU A 54 -9.67 -5.44 3.14
CA LEU A 54 -8.59 -4.54 3.54
C LEU A 54 -8.91 -3.94 4.92
N ASN A 55 -7.93 -3.94 5.84
CA ASN A 55 -8.07 -3.34 7.17
C ASN A 55 -7.12 -2.16 7.35
N ARG A 56 -5.83 -2.35 7.09
CA ARG A 56 -4.82 -1.31 7.26
C ARG A 56 -3.75 -1.43 6.19
N LEU A 57 -3.23 -0.29 5.78
CA LEU A 57 -2.15 -0.16 4.82
C LEU A 57 -0.93 0.41 5.54
N TYR A 58 0.24 -0.15 5.25
CA TYR A 58 1.54 0.37 5.63
C TYR A 58 2.39 0.46 4.36
N ASP A 59 3.18 1.53 4.24
CA ASP A 59 4.14 1.71 3.14
C ASP A 59 5.54 1.48 3.70
N GLU A 60 6.32 0.65 3.02
CA GLU A 60 7.69 0.35 3.43
C GLU A 60 8.74 1.16 2.69
N ARG A 61 8.43 1.78 1.54
CA ARG A 61 9.23 2.79 0.79
C ARG A 61 8.57 3.07 -0.58
N GLY A 62 8.41 4.34 -0.93
CA GLY A 62 8.03 4.77 -2.28
C GLY A 62 9.22 4.94 -3.25
N GLY A 63 8.98 4.57 -4.50
CA GLY A 63 9.87 4.67 -5.67
C GLY A 63 9.05 4.44 -6.95
N SER A 64 9.61 3.87 -8.02
CA SER A 64 8.82 3.47 -9.21
C SER A 64 7.93 2.23 -8.99
N VAL A 65 8.17 1.48 -7.92
CA VAL A 65 7.42 0.28 -7.52
C VAL A 65 6.87 0.50 -6.12
N TYR A 66 5.60 0.19 -5.90
CA TYR A 66 4.97 0.24 -4.59
C TYR A 66 5.21 -1.07 -3.83
N THR A 67 5.89 -0.97 -2.69
CA THR A 67 6.00 -2.08 -1.73
C THR A 67 5.04 -1.80 -0.58
N LEU A 68 3.89 -2.46 -0.62
CA LEU A 68 2.81 -2.25 0.34
C LEU A 68 2.68 -3.45 1.27
N THR A 69 2.62 -3.16 2.56
CA THR A 69 2.25 -4.13 3.59
C THR A 69 0.79 -3.89 3.95
N ILE A 70 -0.08 -4.89 3.74
CA ILE A 70 -1.52 -4.78 4.02
C ILE A 70 -1.94 -5.73 5.15
N ASP A 71 -2.63 -5.19 6.14
CA ASP A 71 -3.40 -5.99 7.08
C ASP A 71 -4.75 -6.33 6.44
N VAL A 72 -5.11 -7.62 6.49
CA VAL A 72 -6.36 -8.14 5.96
C VAL A 72 -7.18 -8.80 7.07
N MET A 73 -8.51 -8.77 6.91
CA MET A 73 -9.44 -9.45 7.82
C MET A 73 -10.36 -10.40 7.04
N GLU A 74 -10.66 -11.56 7.62
CA GLU A 74 -11.64 -12.47 7.04
C GLU A 74 -13.06 -11.88 7.08
N THR A 75 -13.80 -12.09 6.00
CA THR A 75 -15.22 -11.74 5.92
C THR A 75 -16.11 -12.97 6.12
N LYS A 76 -17.43 -12.74 6.20
CA LYS A 76 -18.43 -13.80 6.26
C LYS A 76 -18.70 -14.46 4.89
N CYS A 77 -18.19 -13.89 3.80
CA CYS A 77 -18.36 -14.45 2.48
C CYS A 77 -17.35 -15.57 2.22
N HIS A 78 -17.84 -16.76 1.86
CA HIS A 78 -16.96 -17.81 1.34
C HIS A 78 -16.50 -17.46 -0.09
N ILE A 79 -15.29 -17.87 -0.49
CA ILE A 79 -14.73 -17.57 -1.82
C ILE A 79 -15.63 -18.04 -2.98
N THR A 80 -16.42 -19.10 -2.78
CA THR A 80 -17.36 -19.64 -3.77
C THR A 80 -18.52 -18.69 -4.09
N SER A 81 -18.77 -17.69 -3.24
CA SER A 81 -19.78 -16.66 -3.49
C SER A 81 -19.43 -15.74 -4.66
N LYS A 82 -18.14 -15.65 -5.02
CA LYS A 82 -17.61 -14.76 -6.08
C LYS A 82 -18.01 -13.29 -5.93
N LYS A 83 -18.41 -12.86 -4.73
CA LYS A 83 -18.75 -11.47 -4.43
C LYS A 83 -17.51 -10.59 -4.40
N ALA A 84 -17.67 -9.30 -4.71
CA ALA A 84 -16.62 -8.34 -4.44
C ALA A 84 -16.41 -8.21 -2.92
N TRP A 85 -15.16 -8.09 -2.47
CA TRP A 85 -14.84 -8.01 -1.05
C TRP A 85 -15.52 -6.83 -0.34
N LYS A 86 -15.72 -5.71 -1.04
CA LYS A 86 -16.46 -4.52 -0.54
C LYS A 86 -17.94 -4.81 -0.21
N GLN A 87 -18.50 -5.91 -0.70
CA GLN A 87 -19.87 -6.35 -0.43
C GLN A 87 -19.95 -7.37 0.73
N CYS A 88 -18.82 -7.69 1.35
CA CYS A 88 -18.70 -8.74 2.35
C CYS A 88 -18.44 -8.17 3.72
N GLN A 89 -19.30 -8.53 4.69
CA GLN A 89 -19.16 -8.07 6.06
C GLN A 89 -17.95 -8.77 6.72
N VAL A 90 -17.07 -8.00 7.35
CA VAL A 90 -15.94 -8.50 8.15
C VAL A 90 -16.47 -9.37 9.30
N LYS A 91 -15.80 -10.50 9.60
CA LYS A 91 -16.14 -11.35 10.75
C LYS A 91 -15.95 -10.58 12.06
N GLY A 92 -16.85 -10.80 13.01
CA GLY A 92 -16.67 -10.26 14.35
C GLY A 92 -15.55 -10.99 15.08
N ILE A 93 -14.97 -10.35 16.09
CA ILE A 93 -13.91 -10.95 16.94
C ILE A 93 -14.39 -12.28 17.56
N GLY A 94 -15.68 -12.38 17.91
CA GLY A 94 -16.27 -13.60 18.47
C GLY A 94 -16.43 -14.75 17.47
N ASP A 95 -16.37 -14.48 16.17
CA ASP A 95 -16.50 -15.49 15.10
C ASP A 95 -15.14 -16.07 14.68
N VAL A 96 -14.04 -15.53 15.21
CA VAL A 96 -12.69 -16.00 14.90
C VAL A 96 -12.39 -17.20 15.80
N PRO A 97 -12.08 -18.39 15.24
CA PRO A 97 -11.78 -19.55 16.05
C PRO A 97 -10.54 -19.29 16.91
N VAL A 98 -10.68 -19.41 18.22
CA VAL A 98 -9.54 -19.36 19.15
C VAL A 98 -8.80 -20.68 19.01
N SER A 99 -7.64 -20.66 18.36
CA SER A 99 -6.71 -21.78 18.41
C SER A 99 -6.26 -21.97 19.85
N LYS A 100 -6.89 -22.90 20.55
CA LYS A 100 -6.41 -23.40 21.84
C LYS A 100 -5.14 -24.21 21.54
N LYS A 101 -4.01 -23.73 22.05
CA LYS A 101 -2.71 -24.38 21.94
C LYS A 101 -2.60 -25.51 22.95
#